data_AF-A0A3M7PBG9-F1
#
_entry.id   AF-A0A3M7PBG9-F1
#
_cell.length_a   1.000
_cell.length_b   1.000
_cell.length_c   1.000
_cell.angle_alpha   90.00
_cell.angle_beta   90.00
_cell.angle_gamma   90.00
#
_symmetry.space_group_name_H-M   'P 1'
#
loop_
_entity.id
_entity.type
_entity.pdbx_description
1 polymer ?
#
loop_
_entity_poly.entity_id
_entity_poly.type
_entity_poly.pdbx_seq_one_letter_code
_entity_poly.pdbx_strand_id
1 'polypeptide(L)'
;MYGSECWGMNECDRKSLNTFHTGSLRRILGIHWPETLSNADLYRMTNSEPLSQCIKNERLRWLRHKIDKKEDEIRVTTSLEIIHAKS
;
A
#
# COMPACT_ATOMS: atom_id res chain seq x y z
N MET A 1 17.72 10.23 13.97
CA MET A 1 16.28 10.23 14.31
C MET A 1 15.37 10.09 13.09
N TYR A 2 15.75 10.54 11.89
CA TYR A 2 14.87 10.52 10.69
C TYR A 2 14.64 9.13 10.02
N GLY A 3 15.21 8.05 10.55
CA GLY A 3 15.25 6.75 9.87
C GLY A 3 14.02 5.85 10.10
N SER A 4 13.27 6.06 11.17
CA SER A 4 12.12 5.21 11.54
C SER A 4 10.79 5.65 10.93
N GLU A 5 10.71 6.89 10.45
CA GLU A 5 9.48 7.56 10.01
C GLU A 5 9.00 7.06 8.64
N CYS A 6 9.92 6.59 7.79
CA CYS A 6 9.59 6.19 6.42
C CYS A 6 8.87 4.83 6.35
N TRP A 7 9.26 3.88 7.22
CA TRP A 7 8.71 2.53 7.23
C TRP A 7 7.48 2.40 8.14
N GLY A 8 7.52 3.00 9.32
CA GLY A 8 6.42 3.02 10.28
C GLY A 8 5.48 4.18 10.03
N MET A 9 4.52 4.01 9.12
CA MET A 9 3.48 5.02 8.88
C MET A 9 2.72 5.27 10.19
N ASN A 10 2.89 6.45 10.80
CA ASN A 10 2.27 6.76 12.09
C ASN A 10 0.75 6.96 11.91
N GLU A 11 -0.02 6.77 12.98
CA GLU A 11 -1.45 7.03 12.97
C GLU A 11 -1.78 8.49 12.60
N CYS A 12 -0.95 9.43 13.03
CA CYS A 12 -1.07 10.84 12.67
C CYS A 12 -0.94 11.05 11.14
N ASP A 13 0.07 10.46 10.52
CA ASP A 13 0.30 10.58 9.07
C ASP A 13 -0.80 9.90 8.27
N ARG A 14 -1.24 8.72 8.74
CA ARG A 14 -2.38 7.99 8.20
C ARG A 14 -3.65 8.84 8.20
N LYS A 15 -3.94 9.52 9.32
CA LYS A 15 -5.11 10.39 9.47
C LYS A 15 -5.00 11.62 8.58
N SER A 16 -3.82 12.25 8.52
CA SER A 16 -3.55 13.40 7.66
C SER A 16 -3.77 13.07 6.18
N LEU A 17 -3.20 11.97 5.69
CA LEU A 17 -3.38 11.49 4.31
C LEU A 17 -4.83 11.17 3.98
N ASN A 18 -5.55 10.50 4.87
CA ASN A 18 -6.97 10.21 4.66
C ASN A 18 -7.82 11.49 4.68
N THR A 19 -7.45 12.49 5.49
CA THR A 19 -8.14 13.79 5.54
C THR A 19 -7.95 14.57 4.25
N PHE A 20 -6.71 14.62 3.76
CA PHE A 20 -6.40 15.20 2.45
C PHE A 20 -7.19 14.50 1.33
N HIS A 21 -7.15 13.16 1.29
CA HIS A 21 -7.85 12.37 0.27
C HIS A 21 -9.37 12.61 0.28
N THR A 22 -10.01 12.54 1.45
CA THR A 22 -11.46 12.76 1.56
C THR A 22 -11.86 14.20 1.25
N GLY A 23 -11.01 15.19 1.57
CA GLY A 23 -11.20 16.59 1.17
C GLY A 23 -11.16 16.76 -0.35
N SER A 24 -10.19 16.15 -1.02
CA SER A 24 -10.08 16.15 -2.48
C SER A 24 -11.30 15.49 -3.13
N LEU A 25 -11.73 14.32 -2.65
CA LEU A 25 -12.90 13.61 -3.18
C LEU A 25 -14.18 14.43 -3.04
N ARG A 26 -14.42 15.05 -1.86
CA ARG A 26 -15.59 15.93 -1.66
C ARG A 26 -15.57 17.11 -2.62
N ARG A 27 -14.40 17.71 -2.85
CA ARG A 27 -14.24 18.83 -3.79
C ARG A 27 -14.53 18.42 -5.23
N ILE A 28 -14.08 17.24 -5.65
CA ILE A 28 -14.35 16.70 -7.00
C ILE A 28 -15.84 16.38 -7.19
N LEU A 29 -16.49 15.84 -6.16
CA LEU A 29 -17.92 15.52 -6.19
C LEU A 29 -18.82 16.74 -5.99
N GLY A 30 -18.27 17.92 -5.72
CA GLY A 30 -19.05 19.14 -5.48
C GLY A 30 -19.88 19.10 -4.20
N ILE A 31 -19.52 18.24 -3.23
CA ILE A 31 -20.26 18.11 -1.96
C ILE A 31 -19.89 19.30 -1.08
N HIS A 32 -20.89 20.13 -0.81
CA HIS A 32 -20.76 21.28 0.06
C HIS A 32 -21.41 21.00 1.42
N TRP A 33 -20.87 21.64 2.45
CA TRP A 33 -21.52 21.70 3.76
C TRP A 33 -22.95 22.26 3.57
N PRO A 34 -24.03 21.66 4.14
CA PRO A 34 -24.11 20.77 5.29
C PRO A 34 -24.36 19.30 4.94
N GLU A 35 -24.08 18.84 3.72
CA GLU A 35 -24.30 17.42 3.38
C GLU A 35 -23.42 16.50 4.23
N THR A 36 -24.06 15.75 5.13
CA THR A 36 -23.44 14.77 6.02
C THR A 36 -23.15 13.46 5.26
N LEU A 37 -22.43 13.52 4.14
CA LEU A 37 -21.96 12.30 3.51
C LEU A 37 -20.86 11.69 4.38
N SER A 38 -21.14 10.52 4.93
CA SER A 38 -20.17 9.77 5.72
C SER A 38 -18.94 9.44 4.87
N ASN A 39 -17.77 9.32 5.48
CA ASN A 39 -16.56 8.91 4.74
C ASN A 39 -16.76 7.52 4.09
N ALA A 40 -17.54 6.63 4.71
CA ALA A 40 -17.80 5.30 4.17
C ALA A 40 -18.64 5.36 2.88
N ASP A 41 -19.67 6.20 2.85
CA ASP A 41 -20.51 6.38 1.67
C ASP A 41 -19.72 7.07 0.54
N LEU A 42 -18.87 8.03 0.87
CA LEU A 42 -17.95 8.68 -0.08
C LEU A 42 -17.06 7.66 -0.79
N TYR A 43 -16.46 6.73 -0.04
CA TYR A 43 -15.62 5.66 -0.59
C TYR A 43 -16.44 4.69 -1.44
N ARG A 44 -17.66 4.34 -1.00
CA ARG A 44 -18.57 3.48 -1.75
C ARG A 44 -19.01 4.11 -3.09
N MET A 45 -19.31 5.41 -3.10
CA MET A 45 -19.69 6.14 -4.31
C MET A 45 -18.55 6.23 -5.32
N THR A 46 -17.33 6.36 -4.83
CA THR A 46 -16.13 6.51 -5.68
C THR A 46 -15.47 5.17 -6.02
N ASN A 47 -15.97 4.05 -5.48
CA ASN A 47 -15.32 2.74 -5.50
C ASN A 47 -13.83 2.82 -5.09
N SER A 48 -13.50 3.74 -4.19
CA SER A 48 -12.12 3.99 -3.76
C SER A 48 -11.91 3.57 -2.31
N GLU A 49 -10.67 3.24 -1.98
CA GLU A 49 -10.24 2.91 -0.62
C GLU A 49 -9.49 4.09 0.02
N PRO A 50 -9.36 4.13 1.35
CA PRO A 50 -8.51 5.10 2.01
C PRO A 50 -7.07 5.05 1.48
N LEU A 51 -6.49 6.22 1.16
CA LEU A 51 -5.16 6.32 0.55
C LEU A 51 -4.07 5.61 1.37
N SER A 52 -4.19 5.66 2.70
CA SER A 52 -3.30 4.92 3.60
C SER A 52 -3.35 3.39 3.40
N GLN A 53 -4.52 2.83 3.10
CA GLN A 53 -4.69 1.40 2.81
C GLN A 53 -4.04 1.06 1.47
N CYS A 54 -4.20 1.91 0.45
CA CYS A 54 -3.54 1.75 -0.85
C CYS A 54 -2.02 1.69 -0.69
N ILE A 55 -1.42 2.64 0.04
CA ILE A 55 0.03 2.69 0.30
C ILE A 55 0.50 1.44 1.04
N LYS A 56 -0.27 0.97 2.03
CA LYS A 56 0.05 -0.27 2.76
C LYS A 56 0.05 -1.48 1.83
N ASN A 57 -0.99 -1.62 1.00
CA ASN A 57 -1.12 -2.73 0.06
C ASN A 57 0.00 -2.72 -0.99
N GLU A 58 0.36 -1.54 -1.49
CA GLU A 58 1.47 -1.39 -2.41
C GLU A 58 2.79 -1.81 -1.76
N ARG A 59 3.09 -1.35 -0.54
CA ARG A 59 4.29 -1.79 0.21
C ARG A 59 4.34 -3.31 0.38
N LEU A 60 3.20 -3.95 0.67
CA LEU A 60 3.11 -5.41 0.78
C LEU A 60 3.36 -6.10 -0.57
N ARG A 61 2.83 -5.57 -1.67
CA ARG A 61 3.10 -6.07 -3.03
C ARG A 61 4.58 -5.98 -3.39
N TRP A 62 5.23 -4.86 -3.07
CA TRP A 62 6.68 -4.69 -3.27
C TRP A 62 7.50 -5.67 -2.45
N LEU A 63 7.15 -5.85 -1.17
CA LEU A 63 7.84 -6.81 -0.30
C LEU A 63 7.69 -8.24 -0.83
N ARG A 64 6.47 -8.63 -1.21
CA ARG A 64 6.20 -9.94 -1.81
C ARG A 64 7.05 -10.16 -3.07
N HIS A 65 7.10 -9.18 -3.96
CA HIS A 65 7.92 -9.27 -5.17
C HIS A 65 9.41 -9.48 -4.87
N LYS A 66 9.95 -8.80 -3.84
CA LYS A 66 11.34 -9.00 -3.40
C LYS A 66 11.59 -10.39 -2.84
N ILE A 67 10.63 -10.94 -2.09
CA ILE A 67 10.71 -12.30 -1.55
C ILE A 67 10.66 -13.32 -2.69
N ASP A 68 9.69 -13.20 -3.59
CA ASP A 68 9.52 -14.11 -4.73
C ASP A 68 10.80 -14.15 -5.58
N LYS A 69 11.40 -12.99 -5.87
CA LYS A 69 12.67 -12.90 -6.62
C LYS A 69 13.84 -13.58 -5.92
N LYS A 70 13.93 -13.45 -4.60
CA LYS A 70 15.00 -14.09 -3.82
C LYS A 70 14.81 -15.60 -3.77
N GLU A 71 13.58 -16.07 -3.69
CA GLU A 71 13.27 -17.50 -3.74
C GLU A 71 13.62 -18.10 -5.12
N ASP A 72 13.27 -17.42 -6.21
CA ASP A 72 13.66 -17.82 -7.57
C ASP A 72 15.18 -17.96 -7.72
N GLU A 73 15.95 -17.00 -7.20
CA GLU A 73 17.42 -17.03 -7.23
C GLU A 73 17.98 -18.26 -6.50
N ILE A 74 17.47 -18.57 -5.31
CA ILE A 74 17.89 -19.73 -4.50
C ILE A 74 17.54 -21.05 -5.19
N ARG A 75 16.39 -21.12 -5.86
CA ARG A 75 15.94 -22.33 -6.57
C ARG A 75 16.83 -22.62 -7.78
N VAL A 76 17.26 -21.58 -8.50
CA VAL A 76 18.17 -21.73 -9.65
C VAL A 76 19.54 -22.21 -9.20
N THR A 77 20.10 -21.63 -8.13
CA THR A 77 21.43 -22.04 -7.62
C THR A 77 21.42 -23.47 -7.10
N THR A 78 20.41 -23.85 -6.32
CA THR A 78 20.26 -25.21 -5.80
C THR A 78 20.12 -26.23 -6.92
N SER A 79 19.39 -25.88 -7.99
CA SER A 79 19.23 -26.76 -9.16
C SER A 79 20.55 -26.97 -9.91
N LEU A 80 21.37 -25.94 -10.04
CA LEU A 80 22.70 -26.03 -10.67
C LEU A 80 23.67 -26.88 -9.83
N GLU A 81 23.66 -26.73 -8.50
CA GLU A 81 24.51 -27.52 -7.61
C GLU A 81 24.14 -29.02 -7.64
N ILE A 82 22.85 -29.36 -7.70
CA ILE A 82 22.41 -30.75 -7.84
C ILE A 82 22.84 -31.36 -9.18
N ILE A 83 22.83 -30.57 -10.27
CA ILE A 83 23.30 -31.04 -11.59
C ILE A 83 24.80 -31.31 -11.57
N HIS A 84 25.60 -30.40 -11.01
CA HIS A 84 27.05 -30.58 -10.88
C HIS A 84 27.42 -31.75 -9.96
N ALA A 85 26.68 -32.00 -8.88
CA ALA A 85 26.94 -33.12 -7.96
C ALA A 85 26.57 -34.50 -8.52
N LYS A 86 25.85 -34.57 -9.64
CA LYS A 86 25.45 -35.82 -10.32
C LYS A 86 26.27 -36.15 -11.57
N SER A 87 27.20 -35.27 -11.96
CA SER A 87 28.18 -35.50 -13.02
C SER A 87 29.51 -35.99 -12.45
#